data_AF-A0A0G0UQX0-F1
#
_entry.id   AF-A0A0G0UQX0-F1
#
_cell.length_a   1.000
_cell.length_b   1.000
_cell.length_c   1.000
_cell.angle_alpha   90.00
_cell.angle_beta   90.00
_cell.angle_gamma   90.00
#
_symmetry.space_group_name_H-M   'P 1'
#
loop_
_entity.id
_entity.type
_entity.pdbx_description
1 polymer ?
#
loop_
_entity_poly.entity_id
_entity_poly.type
_entity_poly.pdbx_seq_one_letter_code
_entity_poly.pdbx_strand_id
1 'polypeptide(L)' 'MTGELLQGYLPDPFIEFEVPESWKIQKRQGKVRDILDKGDAQLALITTDRKSAFDRVLGSVPCTGEVNNRISAFWFTVFN' A
#
# COMPACT_ATOMS: atom_id res chain seq x y z
N MET A 1 28.29 -8.34 -0.11
CA MET A 1 27.30 -7.43 0.50
C MET A 1 26.41 -8.27 1.40
N THR A 2 26.52 -8.11 2.72
CA THR A 2 25.70 -8.84 3.70
C THR A 2 24.30 -8.18 3.83
N GLY A 3 23.30 -8.94 4.28
CA GLY A 3 21.93 -8.44 4.41
C GLY A 3 21.76 -7.25 5.36
N GLU A 4 22.64 -7.14 6.37
CA GLU A 4 22.66 -6.02 7.33
C GLU A 4 23.00 -4.67 6.68
N LEU A 5 23.89 -4.67 5.67
CA LEU A 5 24.23 -3.45 4.95
C LEU A 5 23.05 -2.92 4.15
N LEU A 6 22.24 -3.81 3.57
CA LEU A 6 21.07 -3.43 2.76
C LEU A 6 19.93 -2.86 3.60
N GLN A 7 19.77 -3.31 4.85
CA GLN A 7 18.77 -2.74 5.76
C GLN A 7 18.99 -1.25 6.01
N GLY A 8 20.24 -0.79 6.09
CA GLY A 8 20.55 0.63 6.27
C GLY A 8 20.19 1.53 5.07
N TYR A 9 19.92 0.95 3.89
CA TYR A 9 19.56 1.70 2.68
C TYR A 9 18.07 1.65 2.34
N LEU A 10 17.31 0.77 3.00
CA LEU A 10 15.87 0.64 2.75
C LEU A 10 15.09 1.49 3.75
N PRO A 11 14.00 2.16 3.32
CA PRO A 11 13.11 2.82 4.26
C PRO A 11 12.39 1.80 5.13
N ASP A 12 11.87 2.27 6.26
CA ASP A 12 10.91 1.48 7.04
C ASP A 12 9.71 1.11 6.18
N PRO A 13 9.21 -0.14 6.27
CA PRO A 13 8.10 -0.58 5.44
C PRO A 13 6.83 0.19 5.82
N PHE A 14 6.10 0.66 4.82
CA PHE A 14 4.84 1.36 5.00
C PHE A 14 3.70 0.35 5.28
N ILE A 15 3.35 0.14 6.55
CA ILE A 15 2.41 -0.91 6.96
C ILE A 15 0.96 -0.43 7.03
N GLU A 16 0.75 0.80 7.49
CA GLU A 16 -0.57 1.30 7.81
C GLU A 16 -0.70 2.78 7.48
N PHE A 17 -1.89 3.15 7.01
CA PHE A 17 -2.29 4.54 6.83
C PHE A 17 -3.38 4.90 7.83
N GLU A 18 -3.10 5.87 8.69
CA GLU A 18 -4.12 6.46 9.56
C GLU A 18 -4.81 7.61 8.83
N VAL A 19 -6.13 7.59 8.80
CA VAL A 19 -6.92 8.69 8.22
C VAL A 19 -6.97 9.82 9.25
N PRO A 20 -6.52 11.04 8.92
CA PRO A 20 -6.69 12.18 9.80
C PRO A 20 -8.17 12.41 10.10
N GLU A 21 -8.53 12.65 11.38
CA GLU A 21 -9.92 12.88 11.80
C GLU A 21 -10.60 14.02 11.02
N SER A 22 -9.81 15.02 10.62
CA SER A 22 -10.27 16.17 9.84
C SER A 22 -10.81 15.81 8.46
N TRP A 23 -10.44 14.65 7.89
CA TRP A 23 -10.83 14.25 6.54
C TRP A 23 -12.25 13.69 6.46
N LYS A 24 -12.84 13.24 7.58
CA LYS A 24 -14.21 12.68 7.64
C LYS A 24 -14.51 11.64 6.54
N ILE A 25 -13.52 10.79 6.23
CA ILE A 25 -13.58 9.78 5.17
C ILE A 25 -13.65 8.37 5.78
N GLN A 26 -14.41 7.48 5.15
CA GLN A 26 -14.49 6.08 5.56
C GLN A 26 -13.31 5.28 5.00
N LYS A 27 -12.57 4.58 5.87
CA LYS A 27 -11.50 3.63 5.49
C LYS A 27 -12.00 2.19 5.60
N ARG A 28 -11.79 1.40 4.55
CA ARG A 28 -11.90 -0.06 4.57
C ARG A 28 -10.50 -0.67 4.45
N GLN A 29 -10.06 -1.37 5.49
CA GLN A 29 -8.75 -2.01 5.52
C GLN A 29 -8.80 -3.39 4.87
N GLY A 30 -7.87 -3.66 3.96
CA GLY A 30 -7.67 -4.97 3.34
C GLY A 30 -6.38 -5.64 3.81
N LYS A 31 -6.04 -6.80 3.21
CA LYS A 31 -4.80 -7.54 3.51
C LYS A 31 -3.54 -6.71 3.21
N VAL A 32 -3.53 -6.02 2.08
CA VAL A 32 -2.36 -5.27 1.56
C VAL A 32 -2.70 -3.87 1.03
N ARG A 33 -3.99 -3.53 0.94
CA ARG A 33 -4.49 -2.24 0.47
C ARG A 33 -5.61 -1.75 1.37
N ASP A 34 -5.63 -0.46 1.59
CA ASP A 34 -6.73 0.24 2.24
C ASP A 34 -7.49 1.03 1.18
N ILE A 35 -8.81 1.07 1.31
CA ILE A 35 -9.71 1.79 0.41
C ILE A 35 -10.32 2.95 1.19
N LEU A 36 -10.13 4.16 0.69
CA LEU A 36 -10.75 5.37 1.21
C LEU A 36 -11.92 5.74 0.31
N ASP A 37 -13.12 5.83 0.89
CA ASP A 37 -14.31 6.28 0.20
C ASP A 37 -14.39 7.81 0.24
N LYS A 38 -14.19 8.46 -0.90
CA LYS A 38 -14.21 9.93 -1.02
C LYS A 38 -15.60 10.48 -1.33
N GLY A 39 -16.63 9.64 -1.48
CA GLY A 39 -17.91 10.04 -2.05
C GLY A 39 -17.86 10.21 -3.57
N ASP A 40 -18.98 10.58 -4.18
CA ASP A 40 -19.11 10.88 -5.61
C ASP A 40 -18.56 9.78 -6.55
N ALA A 41 -18.75 8.51 -6.15
CA ALA A 41 -18.21 7.34 -6.83
C ALA A 41 -16.67 7.36 -7.01
N GLN A 42 -15.95 8.14 -6.18
CA GLN A 42 -14.49 8.19 -6.16
C GLN A 42 -13.93 7.36 -5.01
N LEU A 43 -12.97 6.50 -5.34
CA LEU A 43 -12.21 5.71 -4.37
C LEU A 43 -10.74 6.09 -4.46
N ALA A 44 -10.09 6.23 -3.30
CA ALA A 44 -8.63 6.27 -3.23
C ALA A 44 -8.11 4.93 -2.70
N LEU A 45 -7.12 4.37 -3.41
CA LEU A 45 -6.50 3.09 -3.10
C LEU A 45 -5.12 3.34 -2.51
N ILE A 46 -4.92 2.97 -1.24
CA ILE A 46 -3.64 3.10 -0.55
C ILE A 46 -2.99 1.72 -0.49
N THR A 47 -1.85 1.53 -1.19
CA THR A 47 -1.14 0.25 -1.17
C THR A 47 -0.03 0.27 -0.12
N THR A 48 -0.02 -0.75 0.74
CA THR A 48 0.96 -0.93 1.82
C THR A 48 2.05 -1.93 1.40
N ASP A 49 3.14 -1.95 2.16
CA ASP A 49 4.25 -2.91 2.01
C ASP A 49 3.94 -4.30 2.60
N ARG A 50 2.73 -4.48 3.15
CA ARG A 50 2.27 -5.78 3.67
C ARG A 50 2.21 -6.82 2.54
N LYS A 51 2.61 -8.04 2.88
CA LYS A 51 2.52 -9.21 1.99
C LYS A 51 1.64 -10.28 2.61
N SER A 52 0.79 -10.87 1.77
CA SER A 52 -0.04 -12.00 2.16
C SER A 52 0.14 -13.17 1.21
N ALA A 53 0.18 -14.38 1.75
CA ALA A 53 0.06 -15.63 1.01
C ALA A 53 -0.62 -16.68 1.90
N PHE A 54 -1.17 -17.74 1.30
CA PHE A 54 -1.91 -18.79 2.03
C PHE A 54 -2.99 -18.22 2.98
N ASP A 55 -3.71 -17.20 2.48
CA ASP A 55 -4.74 -16.46 3.21
C ASP A 55 -4.33 -15.74 4.50
N ARG A 56 -3.02 -15.56 4.74
CA ARG A 56 -2.50 -14.86 5.92
C ARG A 56 -1.57 -13.72 5.52
N VAL A 57 -1.54 -12.67 6.33
CA VAL A 57 -0.48 -11.65 6.25
C VAL A 57 0.79 -12.25 6.85
N LEU A 58 1.86 -12.29 6.06
CA LEU A 58 3.12 -12.95 6.41
C LEU A 58 4.18 -11.99 6.95
N GLY A 59 4.03 -10.70 6.67
CA GLY A 59 5.00 -9.67 7.03
C GLY A 59 4.98 -8.54 6.01
N SER A 60 6.11 -7.86 5.87
CA SER A 60 6.27 -6.73 4.97
C SER A 60 7.62 -6.76 4.26
N VAL A 61 7.64 -6.15 3.09
CA VAL A 61 8.87 -5.92 2.32
C VAL A 61 8.86 -4.45 1.91
N PRO A 62 9.86 -3.65 2.33
CA PRO A 62 9.92 -2.23 1.98
C PRO A 62 9.74 -1.97 0.48
N CYS A 63 9.08 -0.86 0.16
CA CYS A 63 8.87 -0.34 -1.20
C CYS A 63 7.94 -1.19 -2.11
N THR A 64 7.44 -2.33 -1.64
CA THR A 64 6.58 -3.16 -2.48
C THR A 64 5.21 -2.56 -2.76
N GLY A 65 4.69 -1.75 -1.84
CA GLY A 65 3.48 -0.97 -2.04
C GLY A 65 3.65 0.10 -3.12
N GLU A 66 4.78 0.79 -3.13
CA GLU A 66 5.13 1.78 -4.16
C GLU A 66 5.24 1.14 -5.55
N VAL A 67 6.01 0.04 -5.65
CA VAL A 67 6.18 -0.70 -6.91
C VAL A 67 4.82 -1.16 -7.46
N ASN A 68 3.98 -1.75 -6.60
CA ASN A 68 2.64 -2.18 -7.00
C ASN A 68 1.76 -1.00 -7.44
N ASN A 69 1.83 0.14 -6.75
CA ASN A 69 1.07 1.33 -7.11
C ASN A 69 1.48 1.87 -8.49
N ARG A 70 2.78 1.92 -8.77
CA ARG A 70 3.33 2.38 -10.06
C ARG A 70 2.96 1.43 -11.22
N ILE A 71 3.03 0.12 -10.98
CA ILE A 71 2.59 -0.88 -11.97
C ILE A 71 1.10 -0.72 -12.26
N SER A 72 0.26 -0.57 -11.22
CA SER A 72 -1.17 -0.32 -11.40
C SER A 72 -1.43 0.97 -12.19
N ALA A 73 -0.76 2.07 -11.86
CA ALA A 73 -0.89 3.34 -12.58
C ALA A 73 -0.52 3.19 -14.07
N PHE A 74 0.60 2.52 -14.38
CA PHE A 74 0.99 2.24 -15.77
C PHE A 74 -0.12 1.49 -16.52
N TRP A 75 -0.64 0.40 -15.96
CA TRP A 75 -1.67 -0.38 -16.63
C TRP A 75 -3.01 0.36 -16.75
N PHE A 76 -3.37 1.20 -15.78
CA PHE A 76 -4.53 2.09 -15.93
C PHE A 76 -4.37 3.06 -17.10
N THR A 77 -3.15 3.55 -17.38
CA THR A 77 -2.91 4.37 -18.57
C THR A 77 -3.02 3.58 -19.88
N VAL A 78 -2.70 2.29 -19.88
CA VAL A 78 -2.75 1.45 -21.09
C VAL A 78 -4.18 1.05 -21.48
N PHE A 79 -5.05 0.82 -20.50
CA PHE A 79 -6.40 0.27 -20.72
C PHE A 79 -7.55 1.27 -20.58
N ASN A 80 -7.25 2.56 -20.37
CA ASN A 80 -8.22 3.64 -20.23
C ASN A 80 -8.18 4.58 -21.44
#